data_AF-A0A0B1SJC4-F1
#
_entry.id   AF-A0A0B1SJC4-F1
#
_cell.length_a   1.000
_cell.length_b   1.000
_cell.length_c   1.000
_cell.angle_alpha   90.00
_cell.angle_beta   90.00
_cell.angle_gamma   90.00
#
_symmetry.space_group_name_H-M   'P 1'
#
loop_
_entity.id
_entity.type
_entity.pdbx_description
1 polymer ?
#
loop_
_entity_poly.entity_id
_entity_poly.type
_entity_poly.pdbx_seq_one_letter_code
_entity_poly.pdbx_strand_id
1 'polypeptide(L)'
;MQMQYDDGKTSITCLCESPMFVQAPLHAKRLNDDTATVYRLSGVAEGDDVENRTIEIFDEAAFEQLLEEARQQGYRHVYALQNLCICRVSFVKGFGKSYRRTTILDTPCWIEIHFVNYLQRLDEVLSTLPTPKYDIHS
;
A
#
# COMPACT_ATOMS: atom_id res chain seq x y z
N MET A 1 9.88 -7.77 11.60
CA MET A 1 9.66 -6.71 10.58
C MET A 1 10.18 -5.40 11.12
N GLN A 2 10.84 -4.62 10.30
CA GLN A 2 11.24 -3.24 10.61
C GLN A 2 10.64 -2.31 9.56
N MET A 3 10.14 -1.16 9.98
CA MET A 3 9.66 -0.09 9.12
C MET A 3 10.57 1.12 9.32
N GLN A 4 11.03 1.73 8.24
CA GLN A 4 11.91 2.90 8.26
C GLN A 4 11.32 3.99 7.38
N TYR A 5 11.49 5.24 7.82
CA TYR A 5 11.13 6.42 7.07
C TYR A 5 12.40 7.25 6.86
N ASP A 6 12.73 7.52 5.61
CA ASP A 6 13.90 8.32 5.22
C ASP A 6 13.56 9.13 3.97
N ASP A 7 13.85 10.42 3.98
CA ASP A 7 13.65 11.36 2.86
C ASP A 7 12.30 11.22 2.11
N GLY A 8 11.18 11.22 2.84
CA GLY A 8 9.83 11.10 2.23
C GLY A 8 9.45 9.69 1.79
N LYS A 9 10.33 8.70 2.00
CA LYS A 9 10.12 7.32 1.58
C LYS A 9 10.00 6.41 2.78
N THR A 10 9.06 5.47 2.70
CA THR A 10 8.82 4.46 3.72
C THR A 10 9.16 3.09 3.18
N SER A 11 10.05 2.39 3.86
CA SER A 11 10.42 1.01 3.53
C SER A 11 10.08 0.05 4.65
N ILE A 12 9.89 -1.22 4.27
CA ILE A 12 9.73 -2.34 5.18
C ILE A 12 10.84 -3.34 4.88
N THR A 13 11.52 -3.81 5.93
CA THR A 13 12.48 -4.90 5.86
C THR A 13 12.02 -6.12 6.67
N CYS A 14 12.16 -7.29 6.05
CA CYS A 14 11.95 -8.59 6.68
C CYS A 14 13.15 -8.94 7.59
N LEU A 15 12.88 -8.91 8.90
CA LEU A 15 13.81 -9.38 9.94
C LEU A 15 13.42 -10.77 10.47
N CYS A 16 12.35 -11.36 9.94
CA CYS A 16 11.84 -12.65 10.39
C CYS A 16 12.57 -13.79 9.66
N GLU A 17 12.70 -14.96 10.29
CA GLU A 17 13.27 -16.15 9.63
C GLU A 17 12.40 -16.61 8.45
N SER A 18 11.08 -16.45 8.57
CA SER A 18 10.10 -16.77 7.54
C SER A 18 9.79 -15.56 6.64
N PRO A 19 9.33 -15.79 5.39
CA PRO A 19 9.00 -14.72 4.47
C PRO A 19 7.77 -13.90 4.91
N MET A 20 7.69 -12.69 4.39
CA MET A 20 6.54 -11.79 4.53
C MET A 20 5.95 -11.48 3.15
N PHE A 21 4.67 -11.14 3.12
CA PHE A 21 3.92 -10.88 1.90
C PHE A 21 3.26 -9.53 2.01
N VAL A 22 3.65 -8.59 1.15
CA VAL A 22 3.32 -7.17 1.26
C VAL A 22 2.47 -6.77 0.06
N GLN A 23 1.27 -6.27 0.31
CA GLN A 23 0.46 -5.57 -0.66
C GLN A 23 0.63 -4.08 -0.42
N ALA A 24 1.39 -3.42 -1.30
CA ALA A 24 1.69 -1.99 -1.25
C ALA A 24 1.18 -1.32 -2.53
N PRO A 25 -0.06 -0.78 -2.55
CA PRO A 25 -0.68 -0.29 -3.78
C PRO A 25 0.07 0.86 -4.45
N LEU A 26 0.67 1.78 -3.67
CA LEU A 26 1.46 2.89 -4.23
C LEU A 26 2.75 2.37 -4.91
N HIS A 27 3.44 1.42 -4.28
CA HIS A 27 4.59 0.74 -4.88
C HIS A 27 4.21 0.04 -6.18
N ALA A 28 3.10 -0.72 -6.17
CA ALA A 28 2.60 -1.41 -7.35
C ALA A 28 2.28 -0.44 -8.49
N LYS A 29 1.61 0.68 -8.19
CA LYS A 29 1.30 1.70 -9.18
C LYS A 29 2.56 2.31 -9.80
N ARG A 30 3.62 2.52 -9.02
CA ARG A 30 4.91 3.00 -9.55
C ARG A 30 5.59 2.01 -10.50
N LEU A 31 5.43 0.71 -10.25
CA LEU A 31 5.91 -0.35 -11.14
C LEU A 31 4.97 -0.65 -12.32
N ASN A 32 3.84 0.06 -12.43
CA ASN A 32 2.74 -0.24 -13.36
C ASN A 32 2.12 -1.63 -13.17
N ASP A 33 2.16 -2.16 -11.95
CA ASP A 33 1.49 -3.39 -11.56
C ASP A 33 0.03 -3.15 -11.12
N ASP A 34 -0.75 -4.23 -11.02
CA ASP A 34 -2.08 -4.22 -10.38
C ASP A 34 -1.93 -3.82 -8.90
N THR A 35 -2.72 -2.86 -8.42
CA THR A 35 -2.69 -2.42 -7.00
C THR A 35 -2.95 -3.53 -5.98
N ALA A 36 -3.56 -4.65 -6.41
CA ALA A 36 -3.76 -5.83 -5.59
C ALA A 36 -2.55 -6.76 -5.53
N THR A 37 -1.45 -6.45 -6.24
CA THR A 37 -0.23 -7.27 -6.29
C THR A 37 0.37 -7.46 -4.91
N VAL A 38 0.85 -8.67 -4.65
CA VAL A 38 1.45 -9.08 -3.37
C VAL A 38 2.90 -9.46 -3.61
N TYR A 39 3.80 -8.66 -3.04
CA TYR A 39 5.24 -8.84 -3.12
C TYR A 39 5.73 -9.75 -2.00
N ARG A 40 6.57 -10.72 -2.35
CA ARG A 40 7.18 -11.64 -1.38
C ARG A 40 8.53 -11.08 -0.96
N LEU A 41 8.71 -10.88 0.34
CA LEU A 41 10.00 -10.60 0.96
C LEU A 41 10.56 -11.89 1.55
N SER A 42 11.81 -12.20 1.23
CA SER A 42 12.49 -13.39 1.78
C SER A 42 12.66 -13.27 3.30
N GLY A 43 12.74 -14.41 3.98
CA GLY A 43 13.11 -14.46 5.39
C GLY A 43 14.63 -14.50 5.56
N VAL A 44 15.13 -14.21 6.75
CA VAL A 44 16.58 -14.26 7.06
C VAL A 44 17.14 -15.68 6.87
N ALA A 45 16.32 -16.72 7.06
CA ALA A 45 16.74 -18.10 6.85
C ALA A 45 16.96 -18.47 5.36
N GLU A 46 16.46 -17.66 4.44
CA GLU A 46 16.57 -17.90 2.98
C GLU A 46 17.81 -17.24 2.35
N GLY A 47 18.51 -16.39 3.10
CA GLY A 47 19.75 -15.74 2.68
C GLY A 47 19.97 -14.37 3.35
N ASP A 48 21.21 -13.89 3.29
CA ASP A 48 21.61 -12.62 3.92
C ASP A 48 21.28 -11.38 3.09
N ASP A 49 20.85 -11.55 1.84
CA ASP A 49 20.56 -10.44 0.93
C ASP A 49 19.45 -9.54 1.48
N VAL A 50 19.79 -8.28 1.76
CA VAL A 50 18.89 -7.28 2.33
C VAL A 50 17.94 -6.73 1.27
N GLU A 51 18.34 -6.70 0.00
CA GLU A 51 17.53 -6.16 -1.09
C GLU A 51 16.27 -7.01 -1.29
N ASN A 52 16.41 -8.33 -1.34
CA ASN A 52 15.29 -9.27 -1.43
C ASN A 52 14.40 -9.34 -0.17
N ARG A 53 14.81 -8.67 0.91
CA ARG A 53 14.08 -8.57 2.16
C ARG A 53 13.46 -7.20 2.37
N THR A 54 13.70 -6.24 1.48
CA THR A 54 13.28 -4.86 1.65
C THR A 54 12.38 -4.42 0.51
N ILE A 55 11.31 -3.72 0.83
CA ILE A 55 10.42 -3.08 -0.14
C ILE A 55 10.10 -1.67 0.30
N GLU A 56 10.19 -0.72 -0.62
CA GLU A 56 9.72 0.65 -0.41
C GLU A 56 8.21 0.70 -0.64
N ILE A 57 7.43 0.82 0.42
CA ILE A 57 5.97 0.71 0.34
C ILE A 57 5.28 2.05 0.07
N PHE A 58 5.94 3.17 0.31
CA PHE A 58 5.37 4.49 0.14
C PHE A 58 6.43 5.53 -0.23
N ASP A 59 6.09 6.42 -1.17
CA ASP A 59 6.93 7.51 -1.65
C ASP A 59 6.07 8.79 -1.67
N GLU A 60 6.41 9.76 -0.82
CA GLU A 60 5.69 11.02 -0.67
C GLU A 60 5.56 11.77 -2.00
N ALA A 61 6.66 11.90 -2.75
CA ALA A 61 6.66 12.66 -3.99
C ALA A 61 5.77 11.99 -5.05
N ALA A 62 5.81 10.66 -5.13
CA ALA A 62 4.94 9.91 -6.04
C ALA A 62 3.46 10.05 -5.66
N PHE A 63 3.14 10.05 -4.36
CA PHE A 63 1.77 10.24 -3.90
C PHE A 63 1.24 11.65 -4.23
N GLU A 64 2.02 12.69 -3.96
CA GLU A 64 1.63 14.08 -4.25
C GLU A 64 1.38 14.32 -5.75
N GLN A 65 2.22 13.73 -6.61
CA GLN A 65 1.98 13.80 -8.06
C GLN A 65 0.64 13.17 -8.44
N LEU A 66 0.34 11.98 -7.92
CA LEU A 66 -0.92 11.30 -8.17
C LEU A 66 -2.12 12.05 -7.62
N LEU A 67 -1.96 12.73 -6.48
CA LEU A 67 -2.99 13.54 -5.85
C LEU A 67 -3.35 14.75 -6.73
N GLU A 68 -2.35 15.46 -7.24
CA GLU A 68 -2.59 16.61 -8.13
C GLU A 68 -3.22 16.18 -9.47
N GLU A 69 -2.78 15.06 -10.04
CA GLU A 69 -3.39 14.47 -11.24
C GLU A 69 -4.85 14.07 -10.99
N ALA A 70 -5.14 13.43 -9.86
CA ALA A 70 -6.49 12.99 -9.51
C ALA A 70 -7.41 14.17 -9.20
N ARG A 71 -6.88 15.24 -8.59
CA ARG A 71 -7.61 16.48 -8.29
C ARG A 71 -8.19 17.11 -9.55
N GLN A 72 -7.45 17.10 -10.66
CA GLN A 72 -7.90 17.62 -11.95
C GLN A 72 -9.03 16.76 -12.57
N GLN A 73 -9.09 15.47 -12.22
CA GLN A 73 -10.10 14.52 -12.71
C GLN A 73 -11.37 14.48 -11.84
N GLY A 74 -11.33 15.11 -10.66
CA GLY A 74 -12.49 15.31 -9.78
C GLY A 74 -12.62 14.29 -8.64
N TYR A 75 -13.70 14.44 -7.86
CA TYR A 75 -13.87 13.81 -6.54
C TYR A 75 -13.63 12.29 -6.51
N ARG A 76 -14.22 11.54 -7.45
CA ARG A 76 -14.10 10.06 -7.47
C ARG A 76 -12.65 9.58 -7.64
N HIS A 77 -11.85 10.32 -8.40
CA HIS A 77 -10.44 9.97 -8.63
C HIS A 77 -9.60 10.23 -7.39
N VAL A 78 -9.82 11.35 -6.71
CA VAL A 78 -9.16 11.64 -5.42
C VAL A 78 -9.57 10.62 -4.35
N TYR A 79 -10.86 10.30 -4.27
CA TYR A 79 -11.37 9.30 -3.32
C TYR A 79 -10.73 7.92 -3.54
N ALA A 80 -10.52 7.51 -4.79
CA ALA A 80 -9.87 6.25 -5.11
C ALA A 80 -8.41 6.15 -4.61
N LEU A 81 -7.72 7.28 -4.41
CA LEU A 81 -6.36 7.30 -3.87
C LEU A 81 -6.29 6.88 -2.40
N GLN A 82 -7.42 6.84 -1.68
CA GLN A 82 -7.47 6.37 -0.29
C GLN A 82 -6.87 4.97 -0.15
N ASN A 83 -7.09 4.11 -1.15
CA ASN A 83 -6.54 2.75 -1.17
C ASN A 83 -5.01 2.73 -1.28
N LEU A 84 -4.38 3.79 -1.82
CA LEU A 84 -2.92 3.89 -1.90
C LEU A 84 -2.26 4.17 -0.55
N CYS A 85 -3.02 4.73 0.40
CA CYS A 85 -2.56 5.01 1.76
C CYS A 85 -2.70 3.82 2.71
N ILE A 86 -3.11 2.65 2.21
CA ILE A 86 -3.32 1.44 3.00
C ILE A 86 -2.40 0.34 2.47
N CYS A 87 -1.43 -0.06 3.29
CA CYS A 87 -0.54 -1.18 3.01
C CYS A 87 -0.93 -2.37 3.89
N ARG A 88 -0.86 -3.58 3.35
CA ARG A 88 -1.19 -4.80 4.08
C ARG A 88 -0.01 -5.76 4.07
N VAL A 89 0.30 -6.33 5.23
CA VAL A 89 1.42 -7.25 5.40
C VAL A 89 0.93 -8.53 6.04
N SER A 90 1.20 -9.67 5.42
CA SER A 90 0.95 -11.00 5.96
C SER A 90 2.26 -11.70 6.31
N PHE A 91 2.30 -12.36 7.46
CA PHE A 91 3.47 -13.10 7.93
C PHE A 91 3.36 -14.57 7.57
N VAL A 92 4.47 -15.17 7.11
CA VAL A 92 4.64 -16.62 6.81
C VAL A 92 3.83 -17.12 5.60
N LYS A 93 2.60 -16.63 5.38
CA LYS A 93 1.70 -17.11 4.34
C LYS A 93 1.34 -16.01 3.35
N GLY A 94 1.49 -16.31 2.06
CA GLY A 94 1.06 -15.44 0.97
C GLY A 94 -0.44 -15.54 0.67
N PHE A 95 -0.95 -14.51 0.01
CA PHE A 95 -2.34 -14.35 -0.42
C PHE A 95 -2.42 -13.63 -1.77
N GLY A 96 -3.59 -13.68 -2.41
CA GLY A 96 -3.84 -13.07 -3.72
C GLY A 96 -3.74 -14.08 -4.87
N LYS A 97 -3.74 -13.57 -6.12
CA LYS A 97 -3.86 -14.37 -7.36
C LYS A 97 -2.85 -15.52 -7.47
N SER A 98 -1.66 -15.35 -6.89
CA SER A 98 -0.57 -16.34 -6.97
C SER A 98 -0.56 -17.37 -5.83
N TYR A 99 -1.55 -17.36 -4.94
CA TYR A 99 -1.57 -18.19 -3.73
C TYR A 99 -2.91 -18.88 -3.53
N ARG A 100 -2.92 -19.97 -2.75
CA ARG A 100 -4.16 -20.68 -2.36
C ARG A 100 -5.16 -19.78 -1.61
N ARG A 101 -4.65 -18.78 -0.89
CA ARG A 101 -5.44 -17.83 -0.10
C ARG A 101 -5.85 -16.68 -0.99
N THR A 102 -7.15 -16.51 -1.21
CA THR A 102 -7.65 -15.48 -2.12
C THR A 102 -7.56 -14.09 -1.52
N THR A 103 -7.77 -13.98 -0.21
CA THR A 103 -7.77 -12.71 0.51
C THR A 103 -6.77 -12.73 1.67
N ILE A 104 -6.39 -11.56 2.15
CA ILE A 104 -5.52 -11.48 3.33
C ILE A 104 -6.20 -12.03 4.59
N LEU A 105 -7.53 -12.00 4.67
CA LEU A 105 -8.28 -12.52 5.81
C LEU A 105 -8.12 -14.04 5.98
N ASP A 106 -7.72 -14.73 4.91
CA ASP A 106 -7.41 -16.16 4.94
C ASP A 106 -6.01 -16.46 5.51
N THR A 107 -5.22 -15.43 5.83
CA THR A 107 -3.88 -15.58 6.42
C THR A 107 -3.97 -15.54 7.95
N PRO A 108 -3.17 -16.35 8.65
CA PRO A 108 -3.32 -16.52 10.10
C PRO A 108 -2.79 -15.33 10.91
N CYS A 109 -1.89 -14.52 10.35
CA CYS A 109 -1.29 -13.37 11.00
C CYS A 109 -0.97 -12.30 9.96
N TRP A 110 -1.61 -11.15 10.09
CA TRP A 110 -1.42 -10.00 9.21
C TRP A 110 -1.65 -8.70 9.95
N ILE A 111 -1.13 -7.62 9.38
CA ILE A 111 -1.32 -6.25 9.85
C ILE A 111 -1.74 -5.36 8.69
N GLU A 112 -2.43 -4.28 9.01
CA GLU A 112 -2.75 -3.19 8.09
C GLU A 112 -2.03 -1.94 8.58
N ILE A 113 -1.41 -1.22 7.66
CA ILE A 113 -0.64 -0.01 7.92
C ILE A 113 -1.34 1.13 7.20
N HIS A 114 -1.72 2.15 7.97
CA HIS A 114 -2.39 3.34 7.46
C HIS A 114 -1.44 4.52 7.46
N PHE A 115 -1.30 5.16 6.31
CA PHE A 115 -0.53 6.39 6.14
C PHE A 115 -1.40 7.60 6.51
N VAL A 116 -1.62 7.79 7.83
CA VAL A 116 -2.62 8.73 8.38
C VAL A 116 -2.44 10.17 7.89
N ASN A 117 -1.21 10.67 7.84
CA ASN A 117 -0.95 12.04 7.38
C ASN A 117 -1.40 12.26 5.93
N TYR A 118 -1.24 11.24 5.08
CA TYR A 118 -1.64 11.29 3.68
C TYR A 118 -3.14 11.09 3.49
N LEU A 119 -3.77 10.29 4.35
CA LEU A 119 -5.23 10.22 4.45
C LEU A 119 -5.83 11.58 4.84
N GLN A 120 -5.21 12.31 5.76
CA GLN A 120 -5.65 13.66 6.15
C GLN A 120 -5.51 14.65 5.00
N ARG A 121 -4.36 14.67 4.30
CA ARG A 121 -4.20 15.50 3.09
C ARG A 121 -5.24 15.19 2.02
N LEU A 122 -5.55 13.91 1.83
CA LEU A 122 -6.58 13.49 0.89
C LEU A 122 -7.96 14.02 1.29
N ASP A 123 -8.30 13.96 2.58
CA ASP A 123 -9.55 14.51 3.12
C ASP A 123 -9.65 16.04 2.92
N GLU A 124 -8.55 16.77 3.17
CA GLU A 124 -8.47 18.21 2.90
C GLU A 124 -8.77 18.52 1.43
N VAL A 125 -8.15 17.80 0.49
CA VAL A 125 -8.43 17.98 -0.95
C VAL A 125 -9.87 17.63 -1.29
N LEU A 126 -10.40 16.51 -0.77
CA LEU A 126 -11.79 16.11 -1.00
C LEU A 126 -12.79 17.17 -0.52
N SER A 127 -12.50 17.85 0.61
CA SER A 127 -13.36 18.90 1.15
C SER A 127 -13.51 20.11 0.22
N THR A 128 -12.51 20.35 -0.65
CA THR A 128 -12.53 21.46 -1.62
C THR A 128 -13.23 21.11 -2.93
N LEU A 129 -13.43 19.82 -3.20
CA LEU A 129 -14.03 19.34 -4.43
C LEU A 129 -15.56 19.28 -4.31
N PRO A 130 -16.30 19.61 -5.37
CA PRO A 130 -17.75 19.46 -5.37
C PRO A 130 -18.11 17.99 -5.19
N THR A 131 -18.91 17.70 -4.17
CA THR A 131 -19.38 16.34 -3.89
C THR A 131 -20.24 15.83 -5.05
N PRO A 132 -20.08 14.57 -5.47
CA PRO A 132 -20.93 13.98 -6.51
C PRO A 132 -22.40 14.00 -6.03
N LYS A 133 -23.31 14.53 -6.84
CA LYS A 133 -24.73 14.71 -6.49
C LYS A 133 -25.58 13.41 -6.51
N TYR A 134 -24.99 12.23 -6.73
CA TYR A 134 -25.68 10.92 -6.89
C TYR A 134 -24.69 9.79 -6.50
N ASP A 135 -24.97 8.73 -5.72
CA ASP A 135 -26.20 8.08 -5.26
C ASP A 135 -26.03 7.62 -3.79
N ILE A 136 -26.87 8.11 -2.87
CA ILE A 136 -27.16 7.40 -1.62
C ILE A 136 -28.63 7.02 -1.73
N HIS A 137 -28.90 5.86 -2.34
CA HIS A 137 -30.21 5.24 -2.16
C HIS A 137 -30.27 4.76 -0.71
N SER A 138 -31.06 5.46 0.10
CA SER A 138 -31.48 5.04 1.44
C SER A 138 -32.28 3.74 1.37
#